data_AF-A0A8J3FNH4-F1
#
_entry.id   AF-A0A8J3FNH4-F1
#
_cell.length_a   1.000
_cell.length_b   1.000
_cell.length_c   1.000
_cell.angle_alpha   90.00
_cell.angle_beta   90.00
_cell.angle_gamma   90.00
#
_symmetry.space_group_name_H-M   'P 1'
#
loop_
_entity.id
_entity.type
_entity.pdbx_description
1 polymer ?
#
loop_
_entity_poly.entity_id
_entity_poly.type
_entity_poly.pdbx_seq_one_letter_code
_entity_poly.pdbx_strand_id
1 'polypeptide(L)'
;MTTELDSPTGVLPFGWESTHGTPEPAAEQSLFRFPAVHDPAPGNRRLLLMSLLASALGMVAVGVGLVAAVSTIAGRPPGWYAPVLVLAGLLSVALAVGGFLSIHRRALPYVLLLAASVPLAADVLIAIAY
;
A
#
# COMPACT_ATOMS: atom_id res chain seq x y z
N MET A 1 -13.98 22.00 48.45
CA MET A 1 -15.41 21.92 48.10
C MET A 1 -15.47 21.19 46.78
N THR A 2 -15.77 19.90 46.85
CA THR A 2 -15.65 18.88 45.80
C THR A 2 -16.97 18.78 45.06
N THR A 3 -17.02 19.20 43.79
CA THR A 3 -18.18 18.95 42.92
C THR A 3 -18.06 17.56 42.32
N GLU A 4 -18.94 16.72 42.83
CA GLU A 4 -19.30 15.34 42.47
C GLU A 4 -19.55 15.22 40.95
N LEU A 5 -18.72 14.43 40.26
CA LEU A 5 -18.95 14.01 38.88
C LEU A 5 -19.69 12.67 38.91
N ASP A 6 -21.01 12.73 38.99
CA ASP A 6 -21.86 11.55 38.89
C ASP A 6 -22.10 11.21 37.42
N SER A 7 -21.28 10.29 36.91
CA SER A 7 -21.49 9.63 35.63
C SER A 7 -21.58 8.13 35.89
N PRO A 8 -22.78 7.52 35.90
CA PRO A 8 -22.97 6.16 36.38
C PRO A 8 -22.33 5.07 35.50
N THR A 9 -21.65 5.44 34.41
CA THR A 9 -21.01 4.50 33.49
C THR A 9 -19.53 4.77 33.21
N GLY A 10 -18.89 5.75 33.86
CA GLY A 10 -17.42 5.91 33.82
C GLY A 10 -16.82 5.98 32.41
N VAL A 11 -17.55 6.49 31.42
CA VAL A 11 -17.04 6.68 30.07
C VAL A 11 -16.40 8.06 30.00
N LEU A 12 -15.08 8.09 29.86
CA LEU A 12 -14.33 9.31 29.61
C LEU A 12 -14.68 9.85 28.21
N PRO A 13 -14.92 11.16 28.03
CA PRO A 13 -15.12 11.74 26.72
C PRO A 13 -13.83 11.59 25.92
N PHE A 14 -13.89 10.72 24.92
CA PHE A 14 -12.80 10.48 23.98
C PHE A 14 -12.76 11.64 22.99
N GLY A 15 -11.56 12.12 22.66
CA GLY A 15 -11.31 13.33 21.85
C GLY A 15 -11.81 13.32 20.39
N TRP A 16 -12.74 12.44 20.04
CA TRP A 16 -13.55 12.50 18.82
C TRP A 16 -14.90 13.19 19.03
N GLU A 17 -15.31 13.45 20.28
CA GLU A 17 -16.40 14.38 20.57
C GLU A 17 -15.91 15.80 20.29
N SER A 18 -16.15 16.25 19.06
CA SER A 18 -15.87 17.61 18.61
C SER A 18 -16.72 18.59 19.41
N THR A 19 -16.20 18.98 20.57
CA THR A 19 -16.60 20.22 21.23
C THR A 19 -16.44 21.29 20.17
N HIS A 20 -17.51 22.03 19.84
CA HIS A 20 -17.43 23.21 19.00
C HIS A 20 -16.57 24.26 19.74
N GLY A 21 -15.26 24.09 19.63
CA GLY A 21 -14.26 25.03 20.11
C GLY A 21 -14.42 26.32 19.32
N THR A 22 -14.52 27.41 20.06
CA THR A 22 -14.48 28.80 19.61
C THR A 22 -13.42 28.97 18.51
N PRO A 23 -13.69 29.69 17.41
CA PRO A 23 -12.74 29.79 16.30
C PRO A 23 -11.45 30.48 16.76
N GLU A 24 -10.40 29.68 16.94
CA GLU A 24 -9.05 30.17 17.18
C GLU A 24 -8.48 30.67 15.84
N PRO A 25 -8.00 31.93 15.76
CA PRO A 25 -7.50 32.46 14.50
C PRO A 25 -6.10 31.89 14.20
N ALA A 26 -5.99 31.27 13.02
CA ALA A 26 -4.77 31.04 12.26
C ALA A 26 -3.71 30.10 12.88
N ALA A 27 -3.95 28.79 12.79
CA ALA A 27 -2.86 27.82 12.74
C ALA A 27 -2.20 27.86 11.35
N GLU A 28 -1.06 28.54 11.28
CA GLU A 28 -0.13 28.48 10.15
C GLU A 28 0.27 27.03 9.83
N GLN A 29 0.20 26.68 8.54
CA GLN A 29 1.00 25.63 7.89
C GLN A 29 0.94 24.22 8.51
N SER A 30 -0.27 23.65 8.59
CA SER A 30 -0.40 22.19 8.70
C SER A 30 0.06 21.52 7.39
N LEU A 31 1.24 20.91 7.40
CA LEU A 31 1.80 20.11 6.29
C LEU A 31 0.96 18.84 6.02
N PHE A 32 0.01 18.51 6.91
CA PHE A 32 -0.99 17.46 6.77
C PHE A 32 -2.39 18.07 6.65
N ARG A 33 -2.89 18.17 5.41
CA ARG A 33 -4.32 18.43 5.19
C ARG A 33 -5.09 17.13 5.42
N PHE A 34 -5.89 17.09 6.47
CA PHE A 34 -6.91 16.06 6.62
C PHE A 34 -7.96 16.21 5.51
N PRO A 35 -8.49 15.10 4.96
CA PRO A 35 -9.54 15.17 3.94
C PRO A 35 -10.72 15.99 4.48
N ALA A 36 -11.05 17.08 3.79
CA ALA A 36 -12.24 17.85 4.13
C ALA A 36 -13.48 17.05 3.67
N VAL A 37 -14.63 17.26 4.31
CA VAL A 37 -15.91 16.59 3.96
C VAL A 37 -16.29 16.77 2.47
N HIS A 38 -15.74 17.78 1.80
CA HIS A 38 -15.97 18.09 0.39
C HIS A 38 -14.88 17.60 -0.56
N ASP A 39 -13.83 16.92 -0.08
CA ASP A 39 -12.85 16.31 -0.96
C ASP A 39 -13.46 15.07 -1.64
N PRO A 40 -13.44 14.98 -2.98
CA PRO A 40 -14.07 13.89 -3.69
C PRO A 40 -13.36 12.57 -3.33
N ALA A 41 -14.10 11.65 -2.72
CA ALA A 41 -13.60 10.32 -2.42
C ALA A 41 -13.09 9.64 -3.72
N PRO A 42 -11.96 8.92 -3.68
CA PRO A 42 -11.50 8.16 -4.83
C PRO A 42 -12.59 7.14 -5.22
N GLY A 43 -13.09 7.24 -6.46
CA GLY A 43 -14.25 6.45 -6.88
C GLY A 43 -14.03 4.93 -6.77
N ASN A 44 -15.03 4.20 -6.27
CA ASN A 44 -14.96 2.76 -6.01
C ASN A 44 -14.44 1.93 -7.20
N ARG A 45 -14.81 2.30 -8.43
CA ARG A 45 -14.33 1.63 -9.66
C ARG A 45 -12.81 1.69 -9.81
N ARG A 46 -12.20 2.80 -9.40
CA ARG A 46 -10.74 3.00 -9.47
C ARG A 46 -10.03 2.11 -8.45
N LEU A 47 -10.53 2.07 -7.22
CA LEU A 47 -10.03 1.18 -6.18
C LEU A 47 -10.09 -0.29 -6.61
N LEU A 48 -11.22 -0.73 -7.17
CA LEU A 48 -11.40 -2.11 -7.64
C LEU A 48 -10.43 -2.48 -8.77
N LEU A 49 -10.19 -1.58 -9.74
CA LEU A 49 -9.23 -1.85 -10.82
C LEU A 49 -7.81 -1.97 -10.29
N MET A 50 -7.43 -1.12 -9.33
CA MET A 50 -6.08 -1.12 -8.75
C MET A 50 -5.86 -2.35 -7.87
N SER A 51 -6.85 -2.75 -7.07
CA SER A 51 -6.76 -3.99 -6.30
C SER A 51 -6.69 -5.20 -7.21
N LEU A 52 -7.49 -5.25 -8.28
CA LEU A 52 -7.44 -6.35 -9.24
C LEU A 52 -6.04 -6.46 -9.89
N LEU A 53 -5.47 -5.33 -10.30
CA LEU A 53 -4.17 -5.31 -10.96
C LEU A 53 -3.03 -5.65 -9.99
N ALA A 54 -3.08 -5.16 -8.76
CA ALA A 54 -2.13 -5.51 -7.71
C ALA A 54 -2.23 -6.99 -7.32
N SER A 55 -3.44 -7.53 -7.20
CA SER A 55 -3.65 -8.96 -6.95
C SER A 55 -3.11 -9.82 -8.08
N ALA A 56 -3.29 -9.41 -9.34
CA ALA A 56 -2.73 -10.12 -10.48
C ALA A 56 -1.19 -10.15 -10.44
N LEU A 57 -0.55 -9.00 -10.17
CA LEU A 57 0.90 -8.92 -9.97
C LEU A 57 1.37 -9.81 -8.82
N GLY A 58 0.67 -9.76 -7.67
CA GLY A 58 0.97 -10.59 -6.51
C GLY A 58 0.85 -12.09 -6.82
N MET A 59 -0.18 -12.50 -7.55
CA MET A 59 -0.39 -13.90 -7.94
C MET A 59 0.76 -14.41 -8.83
N VAL A 60 1.20 -13.59 -9.79
CA VAL A 60 2.33 -13.91 -10.67
C VAL A 60 3.63 -14.00 -9.86
N ALA A 61 3.87 -13.07 -8.94
CA ALA A 61 5.06 -13.10 -8.07
C ALA A 61 5.11 -14.37 -7.20
N VAL A 62 3.98 -14.79 -6.65
CA VAL A 62 3.86 -16.07 -5.91
C VAL A 62 4.19 -17.25 -6.81
N GLY A 63 3.67 -17.25 -8.06
CA GLY A 63 3.98 -18.27 -9.05
C GLY A 63 5.49 -18.38 -9.33
N VAL A 64 6.16 -17.23 -9.51
CA VAL A 64 7.61 -17.20 -9.71
C VAL A 64 8.37 -17.72 -8.49
N GLY A 65 7.96 -17.31 -7.28
CA GLY A 65 8.57 -17.80 -6.04
C GLY A 65 8.46 -19.33 -5.89
N LEU A 66 7.33 -19.91 -6.31
CA LEU A 66 7.15 -21.37 -6.30
C LEU A 66 8.07 -22.06 -7.32
N VAL A 67 8.15 -21.55 -8.55
CA VAL A 67 9.05 -22.09 -9.57
C VAL A 67 10.51 -22.00 -9.11
N ALA A 68 10.92 -20.89 -8.53
CA ALA A 68 12.26 -20.71 -7.98
C ALA A 68 12.56 -21.66 -6.80
N ALA A 69 11.57 -21.94 -5.95
CA ALA A 69 11.72 -22.92 -4.88
C ALA A 69 11.91 -24.34 -5.44
N VAL A 70 11.17 -24.69 -6.49
CA VAL A 70 11.33 -25.98 -7.17
C VAL A 70 12.70 -26.08 -7.85
N SER A 71 13.16 -25.03 -8.55
CA SER A 71 14.45 -25.04 -9.25
C SER A 71 15.65 -25.14 -8.30
N THR A 72 15.57 -24.52 -7.12
CA THR A 72 16.61 -24.58 -6.08
C THR A 72 16.70 -25.94 -5.37
N ILE A 73 15.61 -26.73 -5.36
CA ILE A 73 15.59 -28.09 -4.80
C ILE A 73 16.00 -29.11 -5.88
N ALA A 74 15.48 -28.97 -7.10
CA ALA A 74 15.69 -29.92 -8.20
C ALA A 74 17.07 -29.79 -8.85
N GLY A 75 17.67 -28.62 -8.80
CA GLY A 75 18.98 -28.33 -9.36
C GLY A 75 19.80 -27.45 -8.44
N ARG A 76 21.02 -27.14 -8.86
CA ARG A 76 21.91 -26.20 -8.16
C ARG A 76 22.06 -24.96 -9.05
N PRO A 77 21.08 -24.04 -9.04
CA PRO A 77 21.15 -22.83 -9.84
C PRO A 77 22.36 -21.98 -9.41
N PRO A 78 22.80 -21.06 -10.29
CA PRO A 78 23.88 -20.13 -9.95
C PRO A 78 23.57 -19.37 -8.65
N GLY A 79 24.59 -19.12 -7.81
CA GLY A 79 24.39 -18.48 -6.50
C GLY A 79 23.78 -17.07 -6.54
N TRP A 80 23.77 -16.42 -7.70
CA TRP A 80 23.13 -15.12 -7.92
C TRP A 80 21.62 -15.21 -8.23
N TYR A 81 21.10 -16.39 -8.55
CA TYR A 81 19.71 -16.59 -8.97
C TYR A 81 18.71 -16.15 -7.89
N ALA A 82 18.84 -16.72 -6.68
CA ALA A 82 17.97 -16.42 -5.56
C ALA A 82 17.98 -14.93 -5.15
N PRO A 83 19.14 -14.28 -4.93
CA PRO A 83 19.14 -12.87 -4.53
C PRO A 83 18.59 -11.94 -5.62
N VAL A 84 18.80 -12.24 -6.91
CA VAL A 84 18.24 -11.43 -8.01
C VAL A 84 16.71 -11.49 -8.01
N LEU A 85 16.13 -12.69 -7.93
CA LEU A 85 14.69 -12.87 -7.87
C LEU A 85 14.06 -12.17 -6.65
N VAL A 86 14.72 -12.23 -5.50
CA VAL A 86 14.25 -11.55 -4.29
C VAL A 86 14.27 -10.03 -4.46
N LEU A 87 15.34 -9.47 -5.02
CA LEU A 87 15.47 -8.02 -5.22
C LEU A 87 14.47 -7.48 -6.23
N ALA A 88 14.29 -8.16 -7.36
CA ALA A 88 13.32 -7.77 -8.38
C ALA A 88 11.88 -7.95 -7.88
N GLY A 89 11.58 -9.03 -7.14
CA GLY A 89 10.30 -9.21 -6.48
C GLY A 89 10.00 -8.11 -5.46
N LEU A 90 10.95 -7.76 -4.60
CA LEU A 90 10.82 -6.65 -3.65
C LEU A 90 10.61 -5.31 -4.34
N LEU A 91 11.31 -5.06 -5.45
CA LEU A 91 11.14 -3.86 -6.25
C LEU A 91 9.72 -3.78 -6.83
N SER A 92 9.23 -4.88 -7.40
CA SER A 92 7.85 -4.96 -7.91
C SER A 92 6.82 -4.65 -6.82
N VAL A 93 6.98 -5.24 -5.63
CA VAL A 93 6.10 -4.99 -4.47
C VAL A 93 6.18 -3.52 -4.03
N ALA A 94 7.37 -2.93 -3.94
CA ALA A 94 7.54 -1.53 -3.56
C ALA A 94 6.83 -0.58 -4.53
N LEU A 95 6.90 -0.86 -5.84
CA LEU A 95 6.19 -0.08 -6.86
C LEU A 95 4.67 -0.24 -6.76
N ALA A 96 4.18 -1.46 -6.51
CA ALA A 96 2.75 -1.71 -6.30
C ALA A 96 2.23 -0.94 -5.07
N VAL A 97 2.95 -0.99 -3.94
CA VAL A 97 2.64 -0.22 -2.72
C VAL A 97 2.65 1.28 -3.00
N GLY A 98 3.67 1.79 -3.70
CA GLY A 98 3.75 3.18 -4.13
C GLY A 98 2.56 3.61 -4.99
N GLY A 99 2.01 2.70 -5.78
CA GLY A 99 0.76 2.88 -6.53
C GLY A 99 -0.42 3.20 -5.60
N PHE A 100 -0.60 2.44 -4.52
CA PHE A 100 -1.67 2.74 -3.55
C PHE A 100 -1.42 4.05 -2.79
N LEU A 101 -0.17 4.36 -2.41
CA LEU A 101 0.15 5.64 -1.76
C LEU A 101 -0.16 6.84 -2.68
N SER A 102 -0.04 6.66 -3.99
CA SER A 102 -0.29 7.70 -4.99
C SER A 102 -1.76 7.80 -5.41
N ILE A 103 -2.71 7.25 -4.66
CA ILE A 103 -4.12 7.19 -5.03
C ILE A 103 -4.75 8.58 -5.30
N HIS A 104 -4.29 9.62 -4.62
CA HIS A 104 -4.77 10.99 -4.81
C HIS A 104 -4.34 11.60 -6.15
N ARG A 105 -3.36 11.02 -6.84
CA ARG A 105 -2.85 11.50 -8.14
C ARG A 105 -3.56 10.76 -9.27
N ARG A 106 -3.98 11.46 -10.33
CA ARG A 106 -4.84 10.90 -11.40
C ARG A 106 -4.18 9.75 -12.19
N ALA A 107 -2.91 9.88 -12.57
CA ALA A 107 -2.21 8.94 -13.46
C ALA A 107 -1.08 8.14 -12.80
N LEU A 108 -0.40 8.74 -11.80
CA LEU A 108 0.77 8.14 -11.14
C LEU A 108 0.61 6.69 -10.71
N PRO A 109 -0.53 6.26 -10.14
CA PRO A 109 -0.54 4.93 -9.56
C PRO A 109 -0.71 3.83 -10.60
N TYR A 110 -1.29 4.14 -11.76
CA TYR A 110 -1.29 3.22 -12.90
C TYR A 110 0.12 3.10 -13.51
N VAL A 111 0.88 4.19 -13.56
CA VAL A 111 2.27 4.17 -14.02
C VAL A 111 3.13 3.33 -13.10
N LEU A 112 2.96 3.46 -11.78
CA LEU A 112 3.70 2.66 -10.79
C LEU A 112 3.35 1.17 -10.90
N LEU A 113 2.08 0.84 -11.10
CA LEU A 113 1.65 -0.54 -11.32
C LEU A 113 2.17 -1.13 -12.65
N LEU A 114 2.19 -0.33 -13.73
CA LEU A 114 2.81 -0.74 -14.98
C LEU A 114 4.33 -0.87 -14.86
N ALA A 115 4.98 0.00 -14.10
CA ALA A 115 6.41 -0.10 -13.85
C ALA A 115 6.74 -1.33 -12.96
N ALA A 116 5.84 -1.74 -12.06
CA ALA A 116 5.99 -2.94 -11.24
C ALA A 116 5.98 -4.24 -12.06
N SER A 117 5.36 -4.24 -13.25
CA SER A 117 5.35 -5.40 -14.14
C SER A 117 6.71 -5.67 -14.79
N VAL A 118 7.58 -4.65 -14.93
CA VAL A 118 8.90 -4.78 -15.55
C VAL A 118 9.85 -5.69 -14.74
N PRO A 119 10.12 -5.43 -13.45
CA PRO A 119 10.95 -6.33 -12.65
C PRO A 119 10.30 -7.70 -12.49
N LEU A 120 8.96 -7.76 -12.41
CA LEU A 120 8.24 -9.02 -12.33
C LEU A 120 8.38 -9.86 -13.62
N ALA A 121 8.34 -9.23 -14.79
CA ALA A 121 8.56 -9.91 -16.05
C ALA A 121 10.00 -10.43 -16.16
N ALA A 122 10.98 -9.70 -15.64
CA ALA A 122 12.35 -10.18 -15.53
C ALA A 122 12.44 -11.43 -14.64
N ASP A 123 11.76 -11.45 -13.50
CA ASP A 123 11.69 -12.61 -12.61
C ASP A 123 11.07 -13.82 -13.31
N VAL A 124 9.96 -13.63 -14.03
CA VAL A 124 9.33 -14.69 -14.82
C VAL A 124 10.29 -15.25 -15.87
N LEU A 125 10.99 -14.39 -16.60
CA LEU A 125 11.94 -14.82 -17.63
C LEU A 125 13.10 -15.62 -17.02
N ILE A 126 13.66 -15.14 -15.90
CA ILE A 126 14.73 -15.84 -15.19
C ILE A 126 14.23 -17.18 -14.65
N ALA A 127 13.02 -17.23 -14.10
CA ALA A 127 12.44 -18.45 -13.54
C ALA A 127 12.11 -19.51 -14.60
N ILE A 128 11.80 -19.12 -15.84
CA ILE A 128 11.58 -20.06 -16.94
C ILE A 128 12.92 -20.53 -17.55
N ALA A 129 13.95 -19.69 -17.52
CA ALA A 129 15.24 -19.99 -18.12
C ALA A 129 16.10 -20.98 -17.29
N TYR A 130 15.81 -21.15 -16.00
CA TYR A 130 16.60 -21.95 -15.04
C TYR A 130 15.71 -22.85 -14.19
#